data_AF-A0A8K0WQ39-F1
#
_entry.id   AF-A0A8K0WQ39-F1
#
_cell.length_a   1.000
_cell.length_b   1.000
_cell.length_c   1.000
_cell.angle_alpha   90.00
_cell.angle_beta   90.00
_cell.angle_gamma   90.00
#
_symmetry.space_group_name_H-M   'P 1'
#
loop_
_entity.id
_entity.type
_entity.pdbx_description
1 polymer ?
#
loop_
_entity_poly.entity_id
_entity_poly.type
_entity_poly.pdbx_seq_one_letter_code
_entity_poly.pdbx_strand_id
1 'polypeptide(L)'
;MNGQPLEANPAENSLRRLACPFQKFHSLKCEEDPGSLYSTANSRSCIGPGFKTVQRLKEHLKRIHSPVQCERCLKIFPDGDPMTRLGKLYEHRQQDVACPKRDGLLEKGISEAQWLRIKQRYKRSQECHGVDAWFKIWAVIFPATKPPVSP
;
A
#
# COMPACT_ATOMS: atom_id res chain seq x y z
N MET A 1 -1.29 24.65 -49.00
CA MET A 1 -2.67 24.21 -48.74
C MET A 1 -2.70 22.72 -49.08
N ASN A 2 -2.85 21.73 -48.21
CA ASN A 2 -3.25 21.59 -46.81
C ASN A 2 -2.55 20.28 -46.34
N GLY A 3 -1.82 20.22 -45.23
CA GLY A 3 -2.38 20.19 -43.89
C GLY A 3 -2.94 18.80 -43.58
N GLN A 4 -2.11 17.88 -43.07
CA GLN A 4 -2.61 16.72 -42.31
C GLN A 4 -3.39 17.20 -41.10
N PRO A 5 -4.37 16.43 -40.62
CA PRO A 5 -4.35 16.14 -39.20
C PRO A 5 -4.24 14.65 -38.91
N LEU A 6 -3.38 14.37 -37.93
CA LEU A 6 -3.29 13.12 -37.20
C LEU A 6 -4.60 12.89 -36.46
N GLU A 7 -5.40 11.93 -36.90
CA GLU A 7 -6.49 11.36 -36.11
C GLU A 7 -5.87 10.48 -35.01
N ALA A 8 -5.36 11.12 -33.96
CA ALA A 8 -5.06 10.47 -32.71
C ALA A 8 -6.40 10.02 -32.11
N ASN A 9 -6.67 8.72 -32.13
CA ASN A 9 -7.85 8.12 -31.52
C ASN A 9 -7.77 8.26 -29.98
N PRO A 10 -8.57 9.13 -29.30
CA PRO A 10 -8.43 9.41 -27.87
C PRO A 10 -9.33 8.53 -26.96
N ALA A 11 -10.06 7.57 -27.52
CA ALA A 11 -10.88 6.60 -26.79
C ALA A 11 -10.34 5.22 -27.18
N GLU A 12 -9.84 4.33 -26.34
CA GLU A 12 -10.34 3.89 -25.05
C GLU A 12 -9.19 3.19 -24.31
N ASN A 13 -8.37 3.94 -23.59
CA ASN A 13 -7.47 3.36 -22.58
C ASN A 13 -7.86 3.81 -21.17
N SER A 14 -9.17 3.87 -20.92
CA SER A 14 -9.76 3.86 -19.58
C SER A 14 -9.62 2.47 -18.95
N LEU A 15 -8.42 1.87 -19.03
CA LEU A 15 -8.06 0.73 -18.20
C LEU A 15 -8.32 1.13 -16.76
N ARG A 16 -9.30 0.46 -16.12
CA ARG A 16 -9.67 0.67 -14.72
C ARG A 16 -8.38 0.68 -13.88
N ARG A 17 -8.03 1.85 -13.37
CA ARG A 17 -6.82 2.04 -12.54
C ARG A 17 -7.13 1.56 -11.13
N LEU A 18 -6.15 0.90 -10.52
CA LEU A 18 -6.26 0.37 -9.17
C LEU A 18 -5.79 1.43 -8.18
N ALA A 19 -6.60 1.92 -7.25
CA ALA A 19 -6.13 2.90 -6.28
C ALA A 19 -5.27 2.25 -5.18
N CYS A 20 -4.63 3.07 -4.35
CA CYS A 20 -3.98 2.57 -3.15
C CYS A 20 -5.05 2.13 -2.11
N PRO A 21 -4.98 0.90 -1.57
CA PRO A 21 -5.87 0.43 -0.51
C PRO A 21 -5.89 1.33 0.72
N PHE A 22 -4.74 1.86 1.15
CA PHE A 22 -4.67 2.75 2.32
C PHE A 22 -5.37 4.07 2.05
N GLN A 23 -5.22 4.65 0.84
CA GLN A 23 -5.95 5.86 0.48
C GLN A 23 -7.47 5.64 0.51
N LYS A 24 -7.94 4.54 -0.08
CA LYS A 24 -9.36 4.17 -0.08
C LYS A 24 -9.89 3.93 1.33
N PHE A 25 -9.12 3.25 2.17
CA PHE A 25 -9.48 3.03 3.58
C PHE A 25 -9.57 4.33 4.37
N HIS A 26 -8.63 5.25 4.20
CA HIS A 26 -8.67 6.55 4.86
C HIS A 26 -9.87 7.38 4.40
N SER A 27 -10.19 7.37 3.11
CA SER A 27 -11.39 8.04 2.59
C SER A 27 -12.66 7.51 3.25
N LEU A 28 -12.82 6.18 3.33
CA LEU A 28 -13.96 5.57 4.03
C LEU A 28 -13.99 5.93 5.52
N LYS A 29 -12.83 5.90 6.18
CA LYS A 29 -12.68 6.19 7.61
C LYS A 29 -12.98 7.66 7.97
N CYS A 30 -12.64 8.60 7.11
CA CYS A 30 -13.00 10.01 7.30
C CYS A 30 -14.48 10.29 7.05
N GLU A 31 -15.16 9.51 6.19
CA GLU A 31 -16.62 9.62 6.01
C GLU A 31 -17.38 9.14 7.25
N GLU A 32 -16.91 8.07 7.90
CA GLU A 32 -17.51 7.56 9.14
C GLU A 32 -17.10 8.35 10.40
N ASP A 33 -15.89 8.92 10.44
CA ASP A 33 -15.38 9.71 11.57
C ASP A 33 -14.51 10.89 11.07
N PRO A 34 -15.11 12.06 10.77
CA PRO A 34 -14.40 13.22 10.22
C PRO A 34 -13.41 13.87 11.20
N GLY A 35 -13.41 13.47 12.47
CA GLY A 35 -12.45 13.89 13.50
C GLY A 35 -11.19 13.02 13.58
N SER A 36 -11.16 11.88 12.88
CA SER A 36 -10.05 10.93 12.94
C SER A 36 -8.80 11.50 12.27
N LEU A 37 -7.82 11.91 13.09
CA LEU A 37 -6.50 12.37 12.66
C LEU A 37 -5.64 11.19 12.19
N TYR A 38 -6.11 10.40 11.21
CA TYR A 38 -5.33 9.31 10.62
C TYR A 38 -4.18 9.92 9.81
N SER A 39 -3.05 10.12 10.51
CA SER A 39 -1.88 10.85 10.06
C SER A 39 -1.43 10.37 8.68
N THR A 40 -1.54 11.28 7.72
CA THR A 40 -1.29 11.17 6.28
C THR A 40 0.20 11.05 5.95
N ALA A 41 0.92 10.18 6.64
CA ALA A 41 2.39 10.18 6.63
C ALA A 41 3.04 9.79 5.28
N ASN A 42 2.28 9.51 4.21
CA ASN A 42 2.83 9.33 2.86
C ASN A 42 1.78 9.53 1.75
N SER A 43 0.86 10.47 1.93
CA SER A 43 -0.33 10.62 1.09
C SER A 43 -0.04 11.01 -0.37
N ARG A 44 1.04 11.75 -0.68
CA ARG A 44 1.28 12.23 -2.06
C ARG A 44 1.46 11.10 -3.09
N SER A 45 2.15 10.02 -2.75
CA SER A 45 2.35 8.87 -3.66
C SER A 45 1.13 7.94 -3.72
N CYS A 46 0.20 8.09 -2.77
CA CYS A 46 -1.05 7.32 -2.68
C CYS A 46 -2.23 8.02 -3.38
N ILE A 47 -2.20 9.36 -3.50
CA ILE A 47 -3.24 10.22 -4.10
C ILE A 47 -3.19 10.23 -5.65
N GLY A 48 -2.20 9.57 -6.26
CA GLY A 48 -2.09 9.50 -7.72
C GLY A 48 -3.31 8.84 -8.38
N PRO A 49 -3.42 8.91 -9.73
CA PRO A 49 -4.59 8.43 -10.48
C PRO A 49 -4.77 6.90 -10.47
N GLY A 50 -4.10 6.18 -9.57
CA GLY A 50 -4.08 4.72 -9.48
C GLY A 50 -3.02 4.04 -10.35
N PHE A 51 -2.93 2.72 -10.20
CA PHE A 51 -1.94 1.84 -10.82
C PHE A 51 -2.56 1.09 -11.99
N LYS A 52 -1.82 1.02 -13.11
CA LYS A 52 -2.25 0.30 -14.32
C LYS A 52 -2.26 -1.22 -14.13
N THR A 53 -1.44 -1.74 -13.22
CA THR A 53 -1.31 -3.18 -12.97
C THR A 53 -1.15 -3.47 -11.48
N VAL A 54 -1.54 -4.69 -11.08
CA VAL A 54 -1.37 -5.21 -9.72
C VAL A 54 0.12 -5.22 -9.32
N GLN A 55 1.03 -5.46 -10.26
CA GLN A 55 2.47 -5.44 -9.99
C GLN A 55 2.95 -4.05 -9.53
N ARG A 56 2.52 -2.98 -10.21
CA ARG A 56 2.85 -1.61 -9.82
C ARG A 56 2.24 -1.23 -8.47
N LEU A 57 1.02 -1.71 -8.19
CA LEU A 57 0.40 -1.57 -6.88
C LEU A 57 1.22 -2.29 -5.80
N LYS A 58 1.63 -3.56 -6.02
CA LYS A 58 2.45 -4.31 -5.06
C LYS A 58 3.78 -3.61 -4.79
N GLU A 59 4.45 -3.09 -5.82
CA GLU A 59 5.68 -2.31 -5.67
C GLU A 59 5.46 -1.07 -4.81
N HIS A 60 4.39 -0.31 -5.06
CA HIS A 60 3.99 0.82 -4.24
C HIS A 60 3.73 0.42 -2.77
N LEU A 61 2.93 -0.62 -2.55
CA LEU A 61 2.64 -1.15 -1.22
C LEU A 61 3.91 -1.56 -0.48
N LYS A 62 4.88 -2.19 -1.16
CA LYS A 62 6.16 -2.56 -0.56
C LYS A 62 6.99 -1.35 -0.16
N ARG A 63 7.03 -0.31 -1.00
CA ARG A 63 7.87 0.87 -0.75
C ARG A 63 7.28 1.82 0.28
N ILE A 64 5.97 2.03 0.22
CA ILE A 64 5.28 3.06 0.99
C ILE A 64 4.63 2.50 2.26
N HIS A 65 4.07 1.29 2.16
CA HIS A 65 3.26 0.71 3.22
C HIS A 65 3.90 -0.50 3.91
N SER A 66 5.13 -0.88 3.61
CA SER A 66 5.89 -1.89 4.38
C SER A 66 7.10 -1.21 5.02
N PRO A 67 6.88 -0.32 6.02
CA PRO A 67 7.97 0.36 6.69
C PRO A 67 8.86 -0.64 7.43
N VAL A 68 10.16 -0.37 7.46
CA VAL A 68 11.08 -1.07 8.36
C VAL A 68 10.76 -0.62 9.77
N GLN A 69 10.42 -1.57 10.64
CA GLN A 69 10.01 -1.28 12.01
C GLN A 69 10.42 -2.39 12.98
N CYS A 70 10.46 -2.05 14.27
CA CYS A 70 10.73 -3.01 15.32
C CYS A 70 9.46 -3.79 15.71
N GLU A 71 9.54 -5.12 15.78
CA GLU A 71 8.43 -5.98 16.20
C GLU A 71 8.07 -5.89 17.69
N ARG A 72 8.99 -5.38 18.53
CA ARG A 72 8.76 -5.23 19.97
C ARG A 72 8.10 -3.90 20.28
N CYS A 73 8.76 -2.79 19.94
CA CYS A 73 8.30 -1.45 20.32
C CYS A 73 7.50 -0.73 19.24
N LEU A 74 7.33 -1.35 18.06
CA LEU A 74 6.63 -0.79 16.89
C LEU A 74 7.22 0.52 16.35
N LYS A 75 8.48 0.82 16.71
CA LYS A 75 9.21 1.99 16.18
C LYS A 75 9.47 1.83 14.69
N ILE A 76 9.05 2.81 13.89
CA ILE A 76 9.28 2.89 12.44
C ILE A 76 10.59 3.64 12.17
N PHE A 77 11.35 3.16 11.18
CA PHE A 77 12.58 3.79 10.68
C PHE A 77 12.32 4.36 9.28
N PRO A 78 11.89 5.63 9.14
CA PRO A 78 11.44 6.19 7.86
C PRO A 78 12.61 6.68 6.99
N ASP A 79 13.74 7.05 7.59
CA ASP A 79 14.79 7.80 6.89
C ASP A 79 15.82 6.91 6.19
N GLY A 80 16.14 7.27 4.96
CA GLY A 80 17.19 6.65 4.15
C GLY A 80 16.69 5.62 3.15
N ASP A 81 17.63 5.04 2.40
CA ASP A 81 17.36 3.91 1.52
C ASP A 81 17.02 2.63 2.35
N PRO A 82 16.54 1.55 1.71
CA PRO A 82 16.15 0.33 2.42
C PRO A 82 17.27 -0.28 3.29
N MET A 83 18.53 -0.19 2.88
CA MET A 83 19.67 -0.74 3.60
C MET A 83 19.97 0.08 4.86
N THR A 84 19.94 1.40 4.75
CA THR A 84 20.07 2.32 5.90
C THR A 84 18.99 2.06 6.95
N ARG A 85 17.74 1.88 6.52
CA ARG A 85 16.61 1.59 7.43
C ARG A 85 16.78 0.26 8.16
N LEU A 86 17.24 -0.79 7.46
CA LEU A 86 17.54 -2.09 8.05
C LEU A 86 18.72 -2.01 9.03
N GLY A 87 19.75 -1.24 8.71
CA GLY A 87 20.87 -0.96 9.62
C GLY A 87 20.39 -0.34 10.93
N LYS A 88 19.56 0.70 10.86
CA LYS A 88 18.98 1.34 12.06
C LYS A 88 18.12 0.39 12.88
N LEU A 89 17.37 -0.50 12.24
CA LEU A 89 16.61 -1.54 12.94
C LEU A 89 17.55 -2.54 13.62
N TYR A 90 18.63 -2.93 12.96
CA TYR A 90 19.64 -3.82 13.53
C TYR A 90 20.32 -3.19 14.75
N GLU A 91 20.78 -1.94 14.63
CA GLU A 91 21.38 -1.18 15.74
C GLU A 91 20.42 -1.05 16.92
N HIS A 92 19.14 -0.77 16.65
CA HIS A 92 18.12 -0.72 17.69
C HIS A 92 17.93 -2.07 18.42
N ARG A 93 18.02 -3.19 17.71
CA ARG A 93 17.90 -4.53 18.31
C ARG A 93 19.12 -4.92 19.15
N GLN A 94 20.27 -4.32 18.88
CA GLN A 94 21.54 -4.57 19.58
C GLN A 94 21.76 -3.66 20.79
N GLN A 95 20.80 -2.81 21.15
CA GLN A 95 20.91 -2.02 22.38
C GLN A 95 20.95 -2.94 23.60
N ASP A 96 21.84 -2.62 24.54
CA ASP A 96 22.05 -3.39 25.78
C ASP A 96 20.74 -3.57 26.57
N VAL A 97 19.92 -2.51 26.59
CA VAL A 97 18.55 -2.55 27.11
C VAL A 97 17.57 -2.85 25.99
N ALA A 98 16.92 -4.01 26.09
CA ALA A 98 15.88 -4.41 25.14
C ALA A 98 14.69 -3.43 25.18
N CYS A 99 14.19 -3.05 23.99
CA CYS A 99 13.06 -2.13 23.89
C CYS A 99 11.76 -2.73 24.44
N PRO A 100 10.84 -1.90 24.97
CA PRO A 100 9.60 -2.37 25.57
C PRO A 100 8.71 -3.03 24.52
N LYS A 101 8.13 -4.18 24.86
CA LYS A 101 7.15 -4.84 24.00
C LYS A 101 5.83 -4.09 24.11
N ARG A 102 5.25 -3.69 22.98
CA ARG A 102 3.92 -3.09 22.90
C ARG A 102 2.95 -4.10 22.30
N ASP A 103 1.84 -4.33 22.97
CA ASP A 103 0.68 -5.03 22.40
C ASP A 103 -0.10 -4.04 21.53
N GLY A 104 0.44 -3.78 20.35
CA GLY A 104 -0.22 -2.99 19.32
C GLY A 104 -0.34 -3.81 18.04
N LEU A 105 -1.56 -3.89 17.50
CA LEU A 105 -1.71 -4.16 16.07
C LEU A 105 -0.96 -3.05 15.34
N LEU A 106 -0.12 -3.43 14.38
CA LEU A 106 0.60 -2.53 13.49
C LEU A 106 -0.26 -1.30 13.12
N GLU A 107 -0.05 -0.17 13.81
CA GLU A 107 -0.88 1.02 13.60
C GLU A 107 -0.69 1.58 12.19
N LYS A 108 0.45 1.25 11.55
CA LYS A 108 0.85 1.81 10.26
C LYS A 108 1.53 0.76 9.38
N GLY A 109 0.83 0.33 8.32
CA GLY A 109 1.41 -0.42 7.21
C GLY A 109 1.02 -1.91 7.14
N ILE A 110 1.78 -2.65 6.34
CA ILE A 110 1.63 -4.06 6.00
C ILE A 110 2.70 -4.84 6.76
N SER A 111 2.27 -5.80 7.57
CA SER A 111 3.15 -6.72 8.28
C SER A 111 3.93 -7.60 7.31
N GLU A 112 5.05 -8.18 7.75
CA GLU A 112 5.78 -9.15 6.91
C GLU A 112 4.90 -10.35 6.54
N ALA A 113 4.10 -10.86 7.49
CA ALA A 113 3.15 -11.95 7.24
C ALA A 113 2.05 -11.57 6.22
N GLN A 114 1.51 -10.35 6.30
CA GLN A 114 0.55 -9.83 5.31
C GLN A 114 1.24 -9.66 3.95
N TRP A 115 2.48 -9.17 3.92
CA TRP A 115 3.24 -9.00 2.70
C TRP A 115 3.52 -10.34 2.00
N LEU A 116 3.86 -11.39 2.75
CA LEU A 116 4.04 -12.74 2.21
C LEU A 116 2.76 -13.24 1.51
N ARG A 117 1.59 -13.00 2.10
CA ARG A 117 0.29 -13.33 1.50
C ARG A 117 0.02 -12.50 0.23
N ILE A 118 0.34 -11.20 0.24
CA ILE A 118 0.19 -10.32 -0.93
C ILE A 118 1.12 -10.75 -2.09
N LYS A 119 2.36 -11.20 -1.77
CA LYS A 119 3.35 -11.57 -2.77
C LYS A 119 3.03 -12.89 -3.50
N GLN A 120 2.25 -13.78 -2.88
CA GLN A 120 1.83 -15.03 -3.54
C GLN A 120 1.19 -14.73 -4.90
N ARG A 121 1.66 -15.44 -5.93
CA ARG A 121 1.12 -15.33 -7.29
C ARG A 121 -0.22 -16.06 -7.32
N TYR A 122 -1.25 -15.40 -7.84
CA TYR A 122 -2.51 -16.06 -8.14
C TYR A 122 -2.30 -17.00 -9.34
N LYS A 123 -3.06 -18.10 -9.41
CA LYS A 123 -2.98 -19.04 -10.54
C LYS A 123 -3.30 -18.28 -11.84
N ARG A 124 -2.65 -18.63 -12.97
CA ARG A 124 -2.75 -17.90 -14.26
C ARG A 124 -4.20 -17.66 -14.74
N SER A 125 -5.16 -18.50 -14.36
CA SER A 125 -6.59 -18.32 -14.67
C SER A 125 -7.26 -17.17 -13.89
N GLN A 126 -6.67 -16.70 -12.78
CA GLN A 126 -7.15 -15.56 -11.99
C GLN A 126 -6.45 -14.24 -12.34
N GLU A 127 -5.49 -14.27 -13.27
CA GLU A 127 -4.70 -13.10 -13.68
C GLU A 127 -5.49 -12.14 -14.59
N CYS A 128 -6.68 -12.57 -15.07
CA CYS A 128 -7.53 -11.79 -15.98
C CYS A 128 -8.23 -10.58 -15.36
N HIS A 129 -8.30 -10.45 -14.02
CA HIS A 129 -9.02 -9.34 -13.41
C HIS A 129 -8.17 -8.64 -12.35
N GLY A 130 -7.46 -7.59 -12.75
CA GLY A 130 -6.70 -6.74 -11.82
C GLY A 130 -7.53 -6.20 -10.65
N VAL A 131 -8.85 -6.09 -10.84
CA VAL A 131 -9.85 -5.73 -9.83
C VAL A 131 -9.99 -6.82 -8.75
N ASP A 132 -10.12 -8.09 -9.14
CA ASP A 132 -10.21 -9.20 -8.17
C ASP A 132 -8.94 -9.33 -7.34
N ALA A 133 -7.78 -9.17 -7.97
CA ALA A 133 -6.50 -9.15 -7.28
C ALA A 133 -6.41 -7.97 -6.29
N TRP A 134 -6.99 -6.82 -6.62
CA TRP A 134 -7.06 -5.68 -5.70
C TRP A 134 -7.90 -5.99 -4.46
N PHE A 135 -9.09 -6.59 -4.63
CA PHE A 135 -9.94 -6.97 -3.49
C PHE A 135 -9.30 -8.03 -2.60
N LYS A 136 -8.55 -8.97 -3.18
CA LYS A 136 -7.77 -9.93 -2.39
C LYS A 136 -6.66 -9.24 -1.58
N ILE A 137 -5.99 -8.25 -2.17
CA ILE A 137 -5.01 -7.43 -1.45
C ILE A 137 -5.69 -6.68 -0.30
N TRP A 138 -6.86 -6.07 -0.55
CA TRP A 138 -7.65 -5.40 0.48
C TRP A 138 -7.95 -6.32 1.66
N ALA A 139 -8.47 -7.52 1.40
CA ALA A 139 -8.83 -8.49 2.45
C ALA A 139 -7.62 -8.93 3.30
N VAL A 140 -6.40 -8.90 2.75
CA VAL A 140 -5.18 -9.20 3.50
C VAL A 140 -4.75 -8.00 4.38
N ILE A 141 -4.88 -6.78 3.85
CA ILE A 141 -4.46 -5.57 4.57
C ILE A 141 -5.49 -5.21 5.67
N PHE A 142 -6.78 -5.31 5.37
CA PHE A 142 -7.90 -4.91 6.22
C PHE A 142 -8.90 -6.06 6.41
N PRO A 143 -8.53 -7.15 7.10
CA PRO A 143 -9.37 -8.34 7.22
C PRO A 143 -10.70 -8.10 7.95
N ALA A 144 -10.76 -7.07 8.81
CA ALA A 144 -11.97 -6.69 9.55
C ALA A 144 -12.80 -5.59 8.87
N THR A 145 -12.43 -5.14 7.66
CA THR A 145 -13.08 -4.01 6.99
C THR A 145 -13.69 -4.44 5.67
N LYS A 146 -14.96 -4.07 5.46
CA LYS A 146 -15.64 -4.28 4.18
C LYS A 146 -14.90 -3.54 3.06
N PRO A 147 -14.65 -4.18 1.92
CA PRO A 147 -14.02 -3.51 0.79
C PRO A 147 -14.93 -2.41 0.22
N PRO A 148 -14.36 -1.35 -0.38
CA PRO A 148 -15.14 -0.35 -1.10
C PRO A 148 -15.83 -0.94 -2.33
N VAL A 149 -16.80 -0.22 -2.86
CA VAL A 149 -17.54 -0.61 -4.08
C VAL A 149 -16.63 -0.66 -5.31
N SER A 150 -15.52 0.11 -5.31
CA SER A 150 -14.56 0.16 -6.41
C SER A 150 -13.11 0.29 -5.94
N PRO A 151 -12.17 -0.38 -6.64
CA PRO A 151 -10.74 -0.28 -6.37
C PRO A 151 -10.17 1.11 -6.63
#